data_AF-A0A1E4N9Q0-F1
#
_entry.id   AF-A0A1E4N9Q0-F1
#
_cell.length_a   1.000
_cell.length_b   1.000
_cell.length_c   1.000
_cell.angle_alpha   90.00
_cell.angle_beta   90.00
_cell.angle_gamma   90.00
#
_symmetry.space_group_name_H-M   'P 1'
#
loop_
_entity.id
_entity.type
_entity.pdbx_description
1 polymer ?
#
loop_
_entity_poly.entity_id
_entity_poly.type
_entity_poly.pdbx_seq_one_letter_code
_entity_poly.pdbx_strand_id
1 'polypeptide(L)'
;MERLAGALELLYSLRANLSMRYDEANGEAAREALDEVLSLLASLETEYRRRYQQTRPTTGGHASYVFLLDADGNIHPLPHALYVALTKDEATAPEFAGQTLRLADWYVRLDAGTPAAVVNETHGLMTFDAEGRADWRATPSFHPHRDSARLASESASLPSPEERARMRRLIFGEGSDE
;
A
#
# COMPACT_ATOMS: atom_id res chain seq x y z
N MET A 1 8.12 -13.05 13.93
CA MET A 1 6.85 -12.33 13.63
C MET A 1 6.84 -11.78 12.22
N GLU A 2 7.83 -10.97 11.81
CA GLU A 2 7.92 -10.39 10.44
C GLU A 2 7.85 -11.43 9.32
N ARG A 3 8.51 -12.58 9.49
CA ARG A 3 8.53 -13.65 8.48
C ARG A 3 7.15 -14.27 8.20
N LEU A 4 6.24 -14.29 9.18
CA LEU A 4 4.88 -14.81 9.01
C LEU A 4 3.94 -13.75 8.42
N ALA A 5 4.13 -12.48 8.77
CA ALA A 5 3.39 -11.36 8.18
C ALA A 5 3.73 -11.20 6.69
N GLY A 6 5.01 -11.20 6.33
CA GLY A 6 5.42 -11.12 4.92
C GLY A 6 4.98 -12.34 4.10
N ALA A 7 4.93 -13.53 4.69
CA ALA A 7 4.39 -14.71 4.03
C ALA A 7 2.88 -14.61 3.76
N LEU A 8 2.11 -14.02 4.68
CA LEU A 8 0.68 -13.77 4.47
C LEU A 8 0.44 -12.74 3.36
N GLU A 9 1.22 -11.67 3.33
CA GLU A 9 1.14 -10.66 2.26
C GLU A 9 1.44 -11.25 0.87
N LEU A 10 2.48 -12.08 0.77
CA LEU A 10 2.80 -12.77 -0.49
C LEU A 10 1.69 -13.73 -0.95
N LEU A 11 1.05 -14.44 0.00
CA LEU A 11 -0.06 -15.34 -0.31
C LEU A 11 -1.28 -14.56 -0.83
N TYR A 12 -1.60 -13.40 -0.27
CA TYR A 12 -2.68 -12.55 -0.78
C TYR A 12 -2.40 -12.04 -2.19
N SER A 13 -1.20 -11.52 -2.43
CA SER A 13 -0.78 -11.02 -3.75
C SER A 13 -0.82 -12.11 -4.82
N LEU A 14 -0.34 -13.31 -4.48
CA LEU A 14 -0.35 -14.45 -5.40
C LEU A 14 -1.78 -14.92 -5.71
N ARG A 15 -2.66 -14.96 -4.71
CA ARG A 15 -4.07 -15.33 -4.89
C ARG A 15 -4.80 -14.33 -5.79
N ALA A 16 -4.62 -13.03 -5.56
CA ALA A 16 -5.24 -11.98 -6.37
C ALA A 16 -4.82 -12.09 -7.86
N ASN A 17 -3.53 -12.34 -8.11
CA ASN A 17 -3.02 -12.52 -9.46
C ASN A 17 -3.59 -13.78 -10.16
N LEU A 18 -3.67 -14.89 -9.43
CA LEU A 18 -4.18 -16.15 -10.00
C LEU A 18 -5.70 -16.15 -10.19
N SER A 19 -6.46 -15.43 -9.37
CA SER A 19 -7.90 -15.23 -9.60
C SER A 19 -8.17 -14.43 -10.88
N MET A 20 -7.38 -13.38 -11.14
CA MET A 20 -7.48 -12.63 -12.40
C MET A 20 -7.18 -13.51 -13.62
N ARG A 21 -6.15 -14.37 -13.52
CA ARG A 21 -5.82 -15.34 -14.59
C ARG A 21 -6.86 -16.43 -14.76
N TYR A 22 -7.59 -16.80 -13.71
CA TYR A 22 -8.69 -17.76 -13.78
C TYR A 22 -9.85 -17.20 -14.63
N ASP A 23 -10.18 -15.92 -14.45
CA ASP A 23 -11.22 -15.24 -15.22
C ASP A 23 -10.85 -15.13 -16.71
N GLU A 24 -9.55 -14.96 -17.00
CA GLU A 24 -9.00 -14.86 -18.35
C GLU A 24 -8.71 -16.22 -19.03
N ALA A 25 -8.70 -17.31 -18.26
CA ALA A 25 -8.27 -18.61 -18.76
C ALA A 25 -9.23 -19.16 -19.83
N ASN A 26 -8.70 -19.45 -21.02
CA ASN A 26 -9.43 -20.12 -22.08
C ASN A 26 -9.17 -21.64 -22.03
N GLY A 27 -10.20 -22.39 -21.69
CA GLY A 27 -10.17 -23.85 -21.65
C GLY A 27 -10.38 -24.42 -20.25
N GLU A 28 -11.10 -25.54 -20.19
CA GLU A 28 -11.54 -26.16 -18.94
C GLU A 28 -10.38 -26.70 -18.10
N ALA A 29 -9.42 -27.37 -18.73
CA ALA A 29 -8.21 -27.87 -18.06
C ALA A 29 -7.34 -26.76 -17.44
N ALA A 30 -7.31 -25.56 -18.06
CA ALA A 30 -6.56 -24.43 -17.52
C ALA A 30 -7.25 -23.80 -16.30
N ARG A 31 -8.59 -23.74 -16.32
CA ARG A 31 -9.39 -23.29 -15.16
C ARG A 31 -9.31 -24.28 -14.01
N GLU A 32 -9.38 -25.57 -14.30
CA GLU A 32 -9.31 -26.63 -13.28
C GLU A 32 -7.95 -26.61 -12.54
N ALA A 33 -6.84 -26.47 -13.29
CA ALA A 33 -5.51 -26.33 -12.69
C ALA A 33 -5.37 -25.05 -11.84
N LEU A 34 -5.97 -23.94 -12.26
CA LEU A 34 -5.95 -22.69 -11.49
C LEU A 34 -6.83 -22.77 -10.23
N ASP A 35 -7.98 -23.45 -10.30
CA ASP A 35 -8.88 -23.65 -9.15
C ASP A 35 -8.21 -24.48 -8.05
N GLU A 36 -7.51 -25.56 -8.42
CA GLU A 36 -6.74 -26.37 -7.47
C GLU A 36 -5.66 -25.53 -6.76
N VAL A 37 -4.91 -24.71 -7.50
CA VAL A 37 -3.88 -23.84 -6.93
C VAL A 37 -4.50 -22.77 -6.03
N LEU A 38 -5.63 -22.19 -6.41
CA LEU A 38 -6.34 -21.19 -5.60
C LEU A 38 -6.86 -21.80 -4.28
N SER A 39 -7.36 -23.03 -4.32
CA SER A 39 -7.82 -23.78 -3.15
C SER A 39 -6.67 -24.12 -2.19
N LEU A 40 -5.50 -24.49 -2.74
CA LEU A 40 -4.28 -24.75 -1.97
C LEU A 40 -3.73 -23.47 -1.32
N LEU A 41 -3.80 -22.34 -2.01
CA LEU A 41 -3.43 -21.02 -1.46
C LEU A 41 -4.37 -20.57 -0.34
N ALA A 42 -5.68 -20.77 -0.49
CA ALA A 42 -6.65 -20.45 0.57
C ALA A 42 -6.41 -21.26 1.85
N SER A 43 -6.00 -22.52 1.70
CA SER A 43 -5.62 -23.40 2.82
C SER A 43 -4.34 -22.93 3.52
N LEU A 44 -3.32 -22.55 2.76
CA LEU A 44 -2.06 -22.00 3.29
C LEU A 44 -2.27 -20.67 4.00
N GLU A 45 -3.10 -19.79 3.43
CA GLU A 45 -3.49 -18.51 4.02
C GLU A 45 -4.15 -18.71 5.39
N THR A 46 -5.07 -19.67 5.49
CA THR A 46 -5.76 -20.01 6.74
C THR A 46 -4.80 -20.50 7.81
N GLU A 47 -3.88 -21.41 7.47
CA GLU A 47 -2.92 -21.96 8.43
C GLU A 47 -1.86 -20.92 8.86
N TYR A 48 -1.37 -20.09 7.93
CA TYR A 48 -0.45 -19.00 8.27
C TYR A 48 -1.11 -17.94 9.14
N ARG A 49 -2.38 -17.62 8.88
CA ARG A 49 -3.17 -16.69 9.70
C ARG A 49 -3.34 -17.23 11.11
N ARG A 50 -3.70 -18.51 11.25
CA ARG A 50 -3.82 -19.20 12.54
C ARG A 50 -2.50 -19.17 13.32
N ARG A 51 -1.37 -19.50 12.69
CA ARG A 51 -0.04 -19.45 13.34
C ARG A 51 0.34 -18.03 13.75
N TYR A 52 0.07 -17.05 12.89
CA TYR A 52 0.34 -15.65 13.19
C TYR A 52 -0.46 -15.19 14.42
N GLN A 53 -1.75 -15.53 14.49
CA GLN A 53 -2.62 -15.22 15.63
C GLN A 53 -2.16 -15.90 16.93
N GLN A 54 -1.65 -17.12 16.87
CA GLN A 54 -1.16 -17.87 18.03
C GLN A 54 0.20 -17.36 18.55
N THR A 55 0.96 -16.60 17.75
CA THR A 55 2.30 -16.10 18.11
C THR A 55 2.34 -14.64 18.57
N ARG A 56 1.20 -13.93 18.65
CA ARG A 56 1.18 -12.54 19.13
C ARG A 56 1.24 -12.48 20.67
N PRO A 57 2.21 -11.77 21.28
CA PRO A 57 2.00 -11.21 22.60
C PRO A 57 0.97 -10.07 22.49
N THR A 58 -0.04 -10.09 23.34
CA THR A 58 -1.05 -9.02 23.47
C THR A 58 -0.45 -7.81 24.17
N THR A 59 -0.07 -6.78 23.41
CA THR A 59 -0.21 -5.33 23.74
C THR A 59 0.43 -4.44 22.64
N GLY A 60 -0.38 -3.59 21.98
CA GLY A 60 0.04 -2.42 21.17
C GLY A 60 0.88 -2.70 19.92
N GLY A 61 0.24 -2.84 18.75
CA GLY A 61 0.93 -2.88 17.46
C GLY A 61 0.96 -1.50 16.78
N HIS A 62 1.77 -1.34 15.74
CA HIS A 62 1.65 -0.22 14.80
C HIS A 62 1.69 -0.72 13.36
N ALA A 63 1.08 0.02 12.44
CA ALA A 63 1.13 -0.23 11.01
C ALA A 63 1.27 1.08 10.24
N SER A 64 1.92 1.02 9.08
CA SER A 64 2.00 2.12 8.13
C SER A 64 0.95 1.96 7.03
N TYR A 65 0.20 3.02 6.77
CA TYR A 65 -0.77 3.12 5.69
C TYR A 65 -0.31 4.20 4.71
N VAL A 66 -0.07 3.80 3.46
CA VAL A 66 0.47 4.69 2.43
C VAL A 66 -0.62 4.99 1.41
N PHE A 67 -0.73 6.26 1.00
CA PHE A 67 -1.66 6.72 -0.02
C PHE A 67 -0.94 7.57 -1.05
N LEU A 68 -1.34 7.42 -2.31
CA LEU A 68 -1.03 8.35 -3.38
C LEU A 68 -2.29 9.16 -3.71
N LEU A 69 -2.16 10.48 -3.78
CA LEU A 69 -3.25 11.38 -4.12
C LEU A 69 -2.92 12.09 -5.42
N ASP A 70 -3.82 11.98 -6.39
CA ASP A 70 -3.69 12.68 -7.66
C ASP A 70 -4.26 14.11 -7.60
N ALA A 71 -4.18 14.81 -8.73
CA ALA A 71 -4.65 16.19 -8.86
C ALA A 71 -6.18 16.29 -8.91
N ASP A 72 -6.87 15.22 -9.29
CA ASP A 72 -8.33 15.13 -9.34
C ASP A 72 -8.93 14.82 -7.96
N GLY A 73 -8.08 14.53 -6.97
CA GLY A 73 -8.45 14.23 -5.59
C GLY A 73 -8.80 12.76 -5.35
N ASN A 74 -8.48 11.86 -6.30
CA ASN A 74 -8.59 10.44 -6.05
C ASN A 74 -7.48 9.99 -5.09
N ILE A 75 -7.82 9.00 -4.26
CA ILE A 75 -6.93 8.45 -3.24
C ILE A 75 -6.69 6.99 -3.63
N HIS A 76 -5.42 6.66 -3.83
CA HIS A 76 -4.96 5.33 -4.21
C HIS A 76 -4.21 4.72 -3.02
N PRO A 77 -4.84 3.81 -2.25
CA PRO A 77 -4.15 3.09 -1.19
C PRO A 77 -3.02 2.25 -1.77
N LEU A 78 -1.82 2.42 -1.22
CA LEU A 78 -0.63 1.71 -1.65
C LEU A 78 -0.23 0.70 -0.58
N PRO A 79 -0.22 -0.61 -0.87
CA PRO A 79 0.30 -1.60 0.06
C PRO A 79 1.73 -1.23 0.48
N HIS A 80 2.03 -1.29 1.78
CA HIS A 80 3.33 -0.83 2.29
C HIS A 80 4.52 -1.57 1.65
N ALA A 81 4.37 -2.88 1.39
CA ALA A 81 5.38 -3.65 0.67
C ALA A 81 5.65 -3.13 -0.76
N LEU A 82 4.60 -2.70 -1.47
CA LEU A 82 4.74 -2.11 -2.80
C LEU A 82 5.41 -0.73 -2.73
N TYR A 83 5.05 0.10 -1.75
CA TYR A 83 5.76 1.35 -1.49
C TYR A 83 7.26 1.11 -1.24
N VAL A 84 7.61 0.16 -0.39
CA VAL A 84 9.02 -0.20 -0.13
C VAL A 84 9.71 -0.67 -1.40
N ALA A 85 9.08 -1.54 -2.20
CA ALA A 85 9.65 -2.01 -3.46
C ALA A 85 9.86 -0.86 -4.47
N LEU A 86 8.91 0.07 -4.58
CA LEU A 86 9.06 1.28 -5.41
C LEU A 86 10.22 2.16 -4.93
N THR A 87 10.37 2.36 -3.62
CA THR A 87 11.50 3.15 -3.07
C THR A 87 12.86 2.52 -3.32
N LYS A 88 12.90 1.21 -3.53
CA LYS A 88 14.11 0.43 -3.83
C LYS A 88 14.36 0.18 -5.32
N ASP A 89 13.51 0.71 -6.21
CA ASP A 89 13.53 0.44 -7.65
C ASP A 89 13.34 -1.06 -8.00
N GLU A 90 12.66 -1.79 -7.11
CA GLU A 90 12.36 -3.24 -7.25
C GLU A 90 10.97 -3.48 -7.87
N ALA A 91 10.15 -2.44 -8.01
CA ALA A 91 8.80 -2.49 -8.58
C ALA A 91 8.50 -1.28 -9.47
N THR A 92 7.44 -1.41 -10.26
CA THR A 92 6.88 -0.35 -11.12
C THR A 92 5.39 -0.22 -10.84
N ALA A 93 4.85 0.98 -10.97
CA ALA A 93 3.42 1.28 -10.96
C ALA A 93 3.04 1.99 -12.29
N PRO A 94 2.86 1.24 -13.39
CA PRO A 94 2.58 1.80 -14.72
C PRO A 94 1.35 2.70 -14.78
N GLU A 95 0.37 2.48 -13.90
CA GLU A 95 -0.83 3.29 -13.76
C GLU A 95 -0.54 4.75 -13.39
N PHE A 96 0.63 5.04 -12.82
CA PHE A 96 1.06 6.39 -12.44
C PHE A 96 2.17 6.94 -13.33
N ALA A 97 2.50 6.24 -14.43
CA ALA A 97 3.60 6.62 -15.31
C ALA A 97 3.52 8.09 -15.76
N GLY A 98 4.64 8.81 -15.63
CA GLY A 98 4.78 10.22 -15.99
C GLY A 98 4.10 11.22 -15.05
N GLN A 99 3.56 10.77 -13.91
CA GLN A 99 2.84 11.64 -12.97
C GLN A 99 3.70 12.01 -11.76
N THR A 100 3.43 13.19 -11.19
CA THR A 100 3.86 13.54 -9.82
C THR A 100 2.64 13.54 -8.91
N LEU A 101 2.63 12.63 -7.95
CA LEU A 101 1.53 12.44 -7.00
C LEU A 101 1.93 12.95 -5.61
N ARG A 102 0.93 13.32 -4.81
CA ARG A 102 1.13 13.59 -3.38
C ARG A 102 1.17 12.26 -2.64
N LEU A 103 2.17 12.10 -1.78
CA LEU A 103 2.37 10.92 -0.95
C LEU A 103 1.95 11.24 0.49
N ALA A 104 1.14 10.37 1.09
CA ALA A 104 0.85 10.40 2.52
C ALA A 104 1.20 9.04 3.14
N ASP A 105 2.07 9.03 4.17
CA ASP A 105 2.40 7.85 4.98
C ASP A 105 1.94 8.10 6.42
N TRP A 106 0.95 7.31 6.85
CA TRP A 106 0.34 7.41 8.16
C TRP A 106 0.76 6.24 9.03
N TYR A 107 1.41 6.58 10.14
CA TYR A 107 1.73 5.62 11.18
C TYR A 107 0.54 5.51 12.14
N VAL A 108 -0.02 4.30 12.26
CA VAL A 108 -1.27 4.04 12.97
C VAL A 108 -1.01 3.06 14.11
N ARG A 109 -1.44 3.44 15.31
CA ARG A 109 -1.49 2.53 16.45
C ARG A 109 -2.62 1.53 16.26
N LEU A 110 -2.33 0.27 16.58
CA LEU A 110 -3.28 -0.83 16.55
C LEU A 110 -3.67 -1.22 17.97
N ASP A 111 -4.97 -1.40 18.21
CA ASP A 111 -5.50 -2.07 19.39
C ASP A 111 -6.04 -3.45 19.01
N ALA A 112 -5.56 -4.49 19.69
CA ALA A 112 -5.82 -5.90 19.34
C ALA A 112 -5.59 -6.25 17.84
N GLY A 113 -4.82 -5.45 17.09
CA GLY A 113 -4.59 -5.63 15.66
C GLY A 113 -5.51 -4.83 14.74
N THR A 114 -6.45 -4.08 15.30
CA THR A 114 -7.35 -3.17 14.58
C THR A 114 -6.80 -1.74 14.65
N PRO A 115 -6.85 -0.96 13.56
CA PRO A 115 -6.52 0.46 13.59
C PRO A 115 -7.29 1.22 14.68
N ALA A 116 -6.56 1.92 15.55
CA ALA A 116 -7.15 2.70 16.65
C ALA A 116 -6.94 4.20 16.48
N ALA A 117 -5.72 4.65 16.16
CA ALA A 117 -5.43 6.07 16.00
C ALA A 117 -4.21 6.32 15.09
N VAL A 118 -4.29 7.36 14.28
CA VAL A 118 -3.11 7.92 13.59
C VAL A 118 -2.23 8.60 14.65
N VAL A 119 -0.97 8.19 14.74
CA VAL A 119 0.01 8.74 15.70
C VAL A 119 1.04 9.63 15.03
N ASN A 120 1.27 9.48 13.73
CA ASN A 120 2.14 10.36 12.95
C ASN A 120 1.72 10.37 11.48
N GLU A 121 1.95 11.50 10.80
CA GLU A 121 1.64 11.71 9.40
C GLU A 121 2.87 12.30 8.70
N THR A 122 3.33 11.65 7.64
CA THR A 122 4.41 12.15 6.78
C THR A 122 3.85 12.42 5.39
N HIS A 123 4.12 13.61 4.85
CA HIS A 123 3.63 14.03 3.55
C HIS A 123 4.79 14.35 2.62
N GLY A 124 4.66 13.97 1.35
CA GLY A 124 5.68 14.18 0.33
C GLY A 124 5.11 14.26 -1.08
N LEU A 125 6.01 14.36 -2.04
CA LEU A 125 5.69 14.15 -3.45
C LEU A 125 6.41 12.89 -3.92
N MET A 126 5.85 12.23 -4.91
CA MET A 126 6.45 11.07 -5.56
C MET A 126 6.25 11.21 -7.06
N THR A 127 7.34 11.30 -7.81
CA THR A 127 7.31 11.35 -9.28
C THR A 127 7.58 9.98 -9.85
N PHE A 128 6.82 9.62 -10.87
CA PHE A 128 6.98 8.38 -11.61
C PHE A 128 7.51 8.67 -13.02
N ASP A 129 8.47 7.88 -13.49
CA ASP A 129 8.97 7.98 -14.86
C ASP A 129 7.98 7.42 -15.89
N ALA A 130 8.36 7.40 -17.16
CA ALA A 130 7.48 6.95 -18.25
C ALA A 130 7.13 5.45 -18.16
N GLU A 131 7.89 4.68 -17.39
CA GLU A 131 7.69 3.25 -17.14
C GLU A 131 7.00 2.97 -15.79
N GLY A 132 6.71 4.02 -15.01
CA GLY A 132 6.07 3.91 -13.69
C GLY A 132 7.04 3.57 -12.55
N ARG A 133 8.35 3.78 -12.71
CA ARG A 133 9.31 3.66 -11.59
C ARG A 133 9.33 4.94 -10.78
N ALA A 134 9.65 4.82 -9.50
CA ALA A 134 9.84 5.98 -8.63
C ALA A 134 11.09 6.76 -9.04
N ASP A 135 10.90 7.96 -9.60
CA ASP A 135 11.98 8.88 -9.90
C ASP A 135 12.17 9.88 -8.74
N TRP A 136 13.01 9.47 -7.79
CA TRP A 136 13.38 10.34 -6.68
C TRP A 136 14.16 11.56 -7.13
N ARG A 137 14.87 11.54 -8.27
CA ARG A 137 15.64 12.71 -8.74
C ARG A 137 14.71 13.77 -9.31
N ALA A 138 13.70 13.38 -10.09
CA ALA A 138 12.68 14.28 -10.62
C ALA A 138 11.68 14.75 -9.54
N THR A 139 11.56 14.02 -8.43
CA THR A 139 10.67 14.39 -7.32
C THR A 139 11.05 15.75 -6.72
N PRO A 140 10.12 16.73 -6.71
CA PRO A 140 10.37 18.04 -6.11
C PRO A 140 10.68 17.95 -4.61
N SER A 141 11.59 18.79 -4.12
CA SER A 141 11.95 18.84 -2.68
C SER A 141 11.37 20.07 -2.00
N PHE A 142 11.09 19.92 -0.71
CA PHE A 142 10.71 21.03 0.17
C PHE A 142 11.93 21.72 0.79
N HIS A 143 13.08 21.03 0.82
CA HIS A 143 14.33 21.58 1.34
C HIS A 143 15.24 22.12 0.23
N PRO A 144 15.84 23.31 0.40
CA PRO A 144 16.66 23.98 -0.61
C PRO A 144 18.07 23.39 -0.82
N HIS A 145 18.44 22.33 -0.09
CA HIS A 145 19.79 21.75 -0.13
C HIS A 145 19.94 20.51 -1.03
N ARG A 146 18.93 20.21 -1.85
CA ARG A 146 19.05 19.16 -2.87
C ARG A 146 19.34 19.85 -4.20
N ASP A 147 20.62 19.95 -4.54
CA ASP A 147 21.22 20.77 -5.61
C ASP A 147 20.60 20.66 -7.03
N SER A 148 19.65 19.75 -7.23
CA SER A 148 19.02 19.47 -8.54
C SER A 148 17.50 19.26 -8.48
N ALA A 149 16.87 19.35 -7.31
CA ALA A 149 15.43 19.15 -7.19
C ALA A 149 14.66 20.45 -7.44
N ARG A 150 13.54 20.36 -8.17
CA ARG A 150 12.58 21.46 -8.28
C ARG A 150 12.04 21.77 -6.88
N LEU A 151 12.04 23.04 -6.47
CA LEU A 151 11.44 23.45 -5.21
C LEU A 151 9.92 23.38 -5.30
N ALA A 152 9.31 22.68 -4.35
CA ALA A 152 7.86 22.73 -4.12
C ALA A 152 7.56 23.54 -2.86
N SER A 153 6.37 24.14 -2.79
CA SER A 153 5.88 24.70 -1.54
C SER A 153 5.69 23.58 -0.51
N GLU A 154 5.96 23.84 0.77
CA GLU A 154 5.72 22.89 1.86
C GLU A 154 4.25 22.40 1.91
N SER A 155 3.31 23.22 1.42
CA SER A 155 1.90 22.84 1.36
C SER A 155 1.52 21.97 0.14
N ALA A 156 2.40 21.84 -0.86
CA ALA A 156 2.10 21.16 -2.11
C ALA A 156 1.87 19.65 -1.96
N SER A 157 2.38 19.05 -0.89
CA SER A 157 2.17 17.63 -0.55
C SER A 157 0.98 17.40 0.38
N LEU A 158 0.41 18.45 0.97
CA LEU A 158 -0.61 18.30 1.99
C LEU A 158 -1.92 17.81 1.37
N PRO A 159 -2.58 16.80 1.98
CA PRO A 159 -3.95 16.47 1.65
C PRO A 159 -4.88 17.61 2.11
N SER A 160 -5.94 17.84 1.35
CA SER A 160 -7.06 18.66 1.80
C SER A 160 -7.78 18.00 2.98
N PRO A 161 -8.57 18.75 3.76
CA PRO A 161 -9.36 18.19 4.86
C PRO A 161 -10.32 17.07 4.41
N GLU A 162 -10.91 17.20 3.22
CA GLU A 162 -11.83 16.19 2.67
C GLU A 162 -11.09 14.91 2.26
N GLU A 163 -9.92 15.04 1.64
CA GLU A 163 -9.06 13.90 1.31
C GLU A 163 -8.60 13.19 2.58
N ARG A 164 -8.21 13.95 3.60
CA ARG A 164 -7.83 13.42 4.91
C ARG A 164 -8.99 12.64 5.55
N ALA A 165 -10.21 13.15 5.48
CA ALA A 165 -11.39 12.44 5.97
C ALA A 165 -11.67 11.14 5.19
N ARG A 166 -11.49 11.14 3.86
CA ARG A 166 -11.60 9.92 3.04
C ARG A 166 -10.51 8.89 3.37
N MET A 167 -9.26 9.31 3.54
CA MET A 167 -8.17 8.43 3.98
C MET A 167 -8.46 7.80 5.34
N ARG A 168 -8.98 8.56 6.31
CA ARG A 168 -9.41 8.02 7.60
C ARG A 168 -10.48 6.94 7.44
N ARG A 169 -11.51 7.17 6.61
CA ARG A 169 -12.56 6.17 6.37
C ARG A 169 -12.02 4.88 5.76
N LEU A 170 -10.98 4.94 4.92
CA LEU A 170 -10.35 3.75 4.36
C LEU A 170 -9.62 2.89 5.41
N ILE A 171 -9.13 3.50 6.50
CA ILE A 171 -8.41 2.81 7.57
C ILE A 171 -9.35 2.32 8.66
N PHE A 172 -10.27 3.17 9.11
CA PHE A 172 -11.10 2.94 10.29
C PHE A 172 -12.54 2.53 9.96
N GLY A 173 -12.98 2.67 8.70
CA GLY A 173 -14.37 2.45 8.27
C GLY A 173 -15.24 3.71 8.34
N GLU A 174 -16.48 3.61 7.86
CA GLU A 174 -17.47 4.67 8.03
C GLU A 174 -18.00 4.65 9.47
N GLY A 175 -17.53 5.58 10.31
CA GLY A 175 -18.07 5.77 11.67
C GLY A 175 -17.06 6.00 12.80
N SER A 176 -15.75 6.02 12.53
CA SER A 176 -14.75 6.26 13.59
C SER A 176 -14.40 7.75 13.73
N ASP A 177 -15.38 8.50 14.22
CA ASP A 177 -15.14 9.76 14.92
C ASP A 177 -15.14 9.46 16.43
N GLU A 178 -13.97 9.16 16.98
CA GLU A 178 -13.64 9.38 18.39
C GLU A 178 -12.13 9.59 18.56
#